data_AF-A0A7J2U0X3-F1
#
_entry.id   AF-A0A7J2U0X3-F1
#
_cell.length_a   1.000
_cell.length_b   1.000
_cell.length_c   1.000
_cell.angle_alpha   90.00
_cell.angle_beta   90.00
_cell.angle_gamma   90.00
#
_symmetry.space_group_name_H-M   'P 1'
#
loop_
_entity.id
_entity.type
_entity.pdbx_description
1 polymer ?
#
loop_
_entity_poly.entity_id
_entity_poly.type
_entity_poly.pdbx_seq_one_letter_code
_entity_poly.pdbx_strand_id
1 'polypeptide(L)'
;MKVSIVIPSKGCAYLRYLLRGLRSQSYPSFEVILVLKDCNLRVVESLCQDYSLNCAIIEQKEGNVTQALNMGKKEAKGDITIFTDDDAIPLQRCVERYVKLHYGFKDVASISSRDVYVDLSNLQTLPIPDDKPEVRLYRLFVRPWLEQPHPLLKKYRLGIYLTKKLNVAHGFCIPNHICYS
;
A
#
# COMPACT_ATOMS: atom_id res chain seq x y z
N MET A 1 -7.94 -2.91 -17.37
CA MET A 1 -6.77 -3.50 -16.70
C MET A 1 -7.25 -4.45 -15.63
N LYS A 2 -6.82 -5.71 -15.64
CA LYS A 2 -7.07 -6.63 -14.53
C LYS A 2 -6.18 -6.23 -13.36
N VAL A 3 -6.67 -6.38 -12.13
CA VAL A 3 -5.93 -6.03 -10.91
C VAL A 3 -5.80 -7.27 -10.03
N SER A 4 -4.62 -7.53 -9.50
CA SER A 4 -4.40 -8.52 -8.44
C SER A 4 -4.06 -7.81 -7.14
N ILE A 5 -4.80 -8.09 -6.07
CA ILE A 5 -4.52 -7.53 -4.74
C ILE A 5 -3.85 -8.63 -3.92
N VAL A 6 -2.56 -8.44 -3.60
CA VAL A 6 -1.77 -9.40 -2.82
C VAL A 6 -1.71 -8.96 -1.37
N ILE A 7 -2.13 -9.85 -0.47
CA ILE A 7 -2.28 -9.59 0.95
C ILE A 7 -1.57 -10.71 1.73
N PRO A 8 -0.40 -10.43 2.32
CA PRO A 8 0.16 -11.32 3.33
C PRO A 8 -0.60 -11.13 4.65
N SER A 9 -0.95 -12.21 5.33
CA SER A 9 -1.60 -12.16 6.64
C SER A 9 -1.02 -13.19 7.57
N LYS A 10 -0.71 -12.78 8.81
CA LYS A 10 -0.30 -13.67 9.89
C LYS A 10 -1.33 -13.61 11.01
N GLY A 11 -1.94 -14.74 11.35
CA GLY A 11 -2.96 -14.81 12.40
C GLY A 11 -4.33 -14.21 12.03
N CYS A 12 -4.44 -13.48 10.92
CA CYS A 12 -5.71 -13.02 10.32
C CYS A 12 -6.61 -12.19 11.25
N ALA A 13 -6.03 -11.47 12.22
CA ALA A 13 -6.79 -10.76 13.26
C ALA A 13 -7.70 -9.65 12.70
N TYR A 14 -7.22 -8.91 11.70
CA TYR A 14 -7.91 -7.74 11.14
C TYR A 14 -8.42 -7.94 9.71
N LEU A 15 -8.12 -9.10 9.09
CA LEU A 15 -8.41 -9.40 7.69
C LEU A 15 -9.88 -9.17 7.30
N ARG A 16 -10.82 -9.40 8.23
CA ARG A 16 -12.26 -9.14 8.00
C ARG A 16 -12.57 -7.68 7.61
N TYR A 17 -11.82 -6.71 8.11
CA TYR A 17 -12.03 -5.29 7.82
C TYR A 17 -11.53 -4.95 6.42
N LEU A 18 -10.36 -5.48 6.06
CA LEU A 18 -9.80 -5.36 4.72
C LEU A 18 -10.75 -5.97 3.68
N LEU A 19 -11.16 -7.23 3.85
CA LEU A 19 -12.04 -7.91 2.90
C LEU A 19 -13.41 -7.21 2.77
N ARG A 20 -13.95 -6.67 3.88
CA ARG A 20 -15.17 -5.84 3.84
C ARG A 20 -14.97 -4.55 3.02
N GLY A 21 -13.82 -3.89 3.16
CA GLY A 21 -13.45 -2.73 2.34
C GLY A 21 -13.29 -3.08 0.86
N LEU A 22 -12.71 -4.26 0.57
CA LEU A 22 -12.55 -4.75 -0.80
C LEU A 22 -13.88 -5.09 -1.48
N ARG A 23 -14.83 -5.70 -0.74
CA ARG A 23 -16.20 -5.92 -1.24
C ARG A 23 -16.84 -4.64 -1.76
N SER A 24 -16.50 -3.51 -1.15
CA SER A 24 -17.14 -2.22 -1.40
C SER A 24 -16.47 -1.44 -2.54
N GLN A 25 -15.45 -1.98 -3.21
CA GLN A 25 -14.70 -1.23 -4.23
C GLN A 25 -15.57 -0.85 -5.43
N SER A 26 -15.38 0.36 -5.94
CA SER A 26 -16.05 0.86 -7.15
C SER A 26 -15.52 0.24 -8.45
N TYR A 27 -14.36 -0.42 -8.40
CA TYR A 27 -13.78 -1.12 -9.54
C TYR A 27 -14.03 -2.63 -9.40
N PRO A 28 -14.81 -3.27 -10.29
CA PRO A 28 -15.28 -4.65 -10.07
C PRO A 28 -14.28 -5.73 -10.51
N SER A 29 -13.31 -5.40 -11.36
CA SER A 29 -12.47 -6.39 -12.04
C SER A 29 -11.13 -6.59 -11.33
N PHE A 30 -11.16 -7.25 -10.17
CA PHE A 30 -9.95 -7.64 -9.45
C PHE A 30 -10.04 -9.05 -8.85
N GLU A 31 -8.88 -9.66 -8.62
CA GLU A 31 -8.72 -10.86 -7.81
C GLU A 31 -8.01 -10.53 -6.49
N VAL A 32 -8.26 -11.34 -5.47
CA VAL A 32 -7.64 -11.20 -4.15
C VAL A 32 -6.75 -12.42 -3.92
N ILE A 33 -5.48 -12.20 -3.61
CA ILE A 33 -4.50 -13.25 -3.37
C ILE A 33 -4.07 -13.16 -1.91
N LEU A 34 -4.53 -14.12 -1.12
CA LEU A 34 -4.29 -14.20 0.31
C LEU A 34 -3.15 -15.18 0.57
N VAL A 35 -2.05 -14.70 1.16
CA VAL A 35 -0.94 -15.54 1.59
C VAL A 35 -0.97 -15.61 3.11
N LEU A 36 -1.40 -16.75 3.64
CA LEU A 36 -1.81 -16.90 5.04
C LEU A 36 -0.80 -17.71 5.83
N LYS A 37 -0.42 -17.19 7.00
CA LYS A 37 0.43 -17.88 7.98
C LYS A 37 -0.26 -17.91 9.33
N ASP A 38 -0.27 -19.06 10.00
CA ASP A 38 -0.88 -19.24 11.33
C ASP A 38 -2.37 -18.81 11.36
N CYS A 39 -3.12 -19.04 10.27
CA CYS A 39 -4.55 -18.69 10.17
C CYS A 39 -5.45 -19.93 10.04
N ASN A 40 -6.72 -19.78 10.41
CA ASN A 40 -7.74 -20.80 10.13
C ASN A 40 -8.26 -20.63 8.69
N LEU A 41 -7.81 -21.49 7.77
CA LEU A 41 -8.17 -21.41 6.35
C LEU A 41 -9.68 -21.46 6.10
N ARG A 42 -10.43 -22.30 6.83
CA ARG A 42 -11.88 -22.43 6.67
C ARG A 42 -12.62 -21.13 6.98
N VAL A 43 -12.16 -20.40 7.99
CA VAL A 43 -12.74 -19.10 8.37
C VAL A 43 -12.47 -18.08 7.27
N VAL A 44 -11.27 -18.07 6.70
CA VAL A 44 -10.91 -17.13 5.62
C VAL A 44 -11.65 -17.46 4.32
N GLU A 45 -11.80 -18.73 3.99
CA GLU A 45 -12.63 -19.20 2.85
C GLU A 45 -14.09 -18.73 2.99
N SER A 46 -14.68 -18.90 4.18
CA SER A 46 -16.03 -18.40 4.49
C SER A 46 -16.13 -16.89 4.28
N LEU A 47 -15.16 -16.12 4.80
CA LEU A 47 -15.14 -14.65 4.63
C LEU A 47 -15.07 -14.24 3.15
N CYS A 48 -14.28 -14.92 2.34
CA CYS A 48 -14.21 -14.66 0.90
C CYS A 48 -15.56 -14.94 0.21
N GLN A 49 -16.24 -16.02 0.57
CA GLN A 49 -17.56 -16.37 0.05
C GLN A 49 -18.63 -15.35 0.49
N ASP A 50 -18.68 -15.02 1.78
CA ASP A 50 -19.63 -14.07 2.38
C ASP A 50 -19.54 -12.68 1.74
N TYR A 51 -18.33 -12.28 1.36
CA TYR A 51 -18.07 -11.02 0.69
C TYR A 51 -18.08 -11.11 -0.85
N SER A 52 -18.33 -12.30 -1.41
CA SER A 52 -18.35 -12.56 -2.86
C SER A 52 -17.07 -12.10 -3.56
N LEU A 53 -15.93 -12.32 -2.92
CA LEU A 53 -14.60 -11.97 -3.44
C LEU A 53 -13.98 -13.17 -4.15
N ASN A 54 -13.41 -12.93 -5.33
CA ASN A 54 -12.60 -13.92 -6.04
C ASN A 54 -11.24 -14.07 -5.35
N CYS A 55 -11.16 -14.97 -4.38
CA CYS A 55 -9.94 -15.21 -3.59
C CYS A 55 -9.15 -16.42 -4.08
N ALA A 56 -7.85 -16.26 -4.26
CA ALA A 56 -6.86 -17.35 -4.28
C ALA A 56 -6.15 -17.38 -2.92
N ILE A 57 -6.21 -18.52 -2.23
CA ILE A 57 -5.64 -18.69 -0.90
C ILE A 57 -4.39 -19.58 -0.99
N ILE A 58 -3.29 -19.08 -0.43
CA ILE A 58 -2.00 -19.75 -0.39
C ILE A 58 -1.59 -19.88 1.08
N GLU A 59 -1.45 -21.10 1.57
CA GLU A 59 -0.93 -21.35 2.91
C GLU A 59 0.61 -21.26 2.91
N GLN A 60 1.15 -20.35 3.73
CA GLN A 60 2.58 -20.21 4.00
C GLN A 60 2.93 -20.94 5.31
N LYS A 61 3.58 -22.10 5.20
CA LYS A 61 4.03 -22.87 6.36
C LYS A 61 5.24 -22.24 7.07
N GLU A 62 6.18 -21.72 6.29
CA GLU A 62 7.44 -21.17 6.79
C GLU A 62 7.82 -19.89 6.06
N GLY A 63 8.75 -19.12 6.65
CA GLY A 63 9.29 -17.92 6.04
C GLY A 63 8.76 -16.60 6.57
N ASN A 64 9.16 -15.52 5.92
CA ASN A 64 8.85 -14.13 6.30
C ASN A 64 7.84 -13.46 5.34
N VAL A 65 7.47 -12.22 5.65
CA VAL A 65 6.52 -11.43 4.86
C VAL A 65 7.01 -11.20 3.42
N THR A 66 8.32 -11.01 3.21
CA THR A 66 8.89 -10.84 1.86
C THR A 66 8.70 -12.10 1.01
N GLN A 67 8.85 -13.28 1.61
CA GLN A 67 8.57 -14.54 0.93
C GLN A 67 7.07 -14.68 0.64
N ALA A 68 6.20 -14.28 1.58
CA ALA A 68 4.75 -14.27 1.35
C ALA A 68 4.35 -13.37 0.18
N LEU A 69 4.85 -12.13 0.15
CA LEU A 69 4.64 -11.19 -0.96
C LEU A 69 5.12 -11.76 -2.29
N ASN A 70 6.26 -12.46 -2.31
CA ASN A 70 6.75 -13.11 -3.52
C ASN A 70 5.91 -14.31 -3.95
N MET A 71 5.35 -15.09 -3.03
CA MET A 71 4.39 -16.15 -3.35
C MET A 71 3.13 -15.56 -3.98
N GLY A 72 2.56 -14.51 -3.38
CA GLY A 72 1.37 -13.86 -3.93
C GLY A 72 1.63 -13.19 -5.28
N LYS A 73 2.80 -12.55 -5.45
CA LYS A 73 3.22 -11.98 -6.74
C LYS A 73 3.31 -13.02 -7.86
N LYS A 74 3.76 -14.25 -7.55
CA LYS A 74 3.84 -15.33 -8.54
C LYS A 74 2.46 -15.82 -8.99
N GLU A 75 1.46 -15.74 -8.12
CA GLU A 75 0.08 -16.14 -8.43
C GLU A 75 -0.72 -15.04 -9.14
N ALA A 76 -0.26 -13.78 -9.04
CA ALA A 76 -0.93 -12.61 -9.63
C ALA A 76 -1.04 -12.70 -11.16
N LYS A 77 -2.26 -12.53 -11.68
CA LYS A 77 -2.61 -12.58 -13.11
C LYS A 77 -3.06 -11.23 -13.67
N GLY A 78 -3.10 -10.19 -12.83
CA GLY A 78 -3.49 -8.84 -13.18
C GLY A 78 -2.40 -8.09 -13.94
N ASP A 79 -2.82 -7.06 -14.69
CA ASP A 79 -1.91 -6.10 -15.33
C ASP A 79 -1.27 -5.18 -14.28
N ILE A 80 -1.97 -4.97 -13.15
CA ILE A 80 -1.51 -4.19 -11.99
C ILE A 80 -1.58 -5.08 -10.76
N THR A 81 -0.50 -5.10 -9.99
CA THR A 81 -0.46 -5.75 -8.67
C THR A 81 -0.47 -4.69 -7.57
N ILE A 82 -1.48 -4.74 -6.70
CA ILE A 82 -1.57 -3.89 -5.51
C ILE A 82 -1.16 -4.74 -4.31
N PHE A 83 -0.20 -4.28 -3.54
CA PHE A 83 0.15 -4.87 -2.25
C PHE A 83 -0.52 -4.07 -1.14
N THR A 84 -1.14 -4.75 -0.18
CA THR A 84 -1.73 -4.12 1.00
C THR A 84 -1.62 -5.04 2.20
N ASP A 85 -1.48 -4.44 3.38
CA ASP A 85 -1.44 -5.16 4.65
C ASP A 85 -2.83 -5.66 5.05
N ASP A 86 -2.89 -6.72 5.87
CA ASP A 86 -4.14 -7.37 6.30
C ASP A 86 -4.95 -6.57 7.33
N ASP A 87 -4.35 -5.52 7.90
CA ASP A 87 -4.96 -4.57 8.84
C ASP A 87 -5.37 -3.23 8.19
N ALA A 88 -5.24 -3.11 6.87
CA ALA A 88 -5.69 -1.93 6.13
C ALA A 88 -7.20 -1.92 5.90
N ILE A 89 -7.79 -0.71 5.87
CA ILE A 89 -9.19 -0.48 5.47
C ILE A 89 -9.18 0.34 4.17
N PRO A 90 -9.34 -0.29 3.00
CA PRO A 90 -9.29 0.43 1.74
C PRO A 90 -10.56 1.27 1.55
N LEU A 91 -10.39 2.54 1.18
CA LEU A 91 -11.50 3.40 0.79
C LEU A 91 -12.17 2.87 -0.49
N GLN A 92 -13.45 3.18 -0.67
CA GLN A 92 -14.30 2.67 -1.76
C GLN A 92 -13.69 2.82 -3.16
N ARG A 93 -12.89 3.87 -3.39
CA ARG A 93 -12.29 4.19 -4.69
C ARG A 93 -10.80 3.85 -4.77
N CYS A 94 -10.28 3.04 -3.85
CA CYS A 94 -8.86 2.72 -3.77
C CYS A 94 -8.35 2.07 -5.07
N VAL A 95 -8.97 0.95 -5.47
CA VAL A 95 -8.58 0.20 -6.68
C VAL A 95 -8.81 1.05 -7.93
N GLU A 96 -9.96 1.73 -8.03
CA GLU A 96 -10.28 2.63 -9.14
C GLU A 96 -9.20 3.72 -9.32
N ARG A 97 -8.70 4.29 -8.22
CA ARG A 97 -7.65 5.32 -8.27
C ARG A 97 -6.33 4.76 -8.78
N TYR A 98 -5.89 3.59 -8.30
CA TYR A 98 -4.68 2.95 -8.81
C TYR A 98 -4.76 2.70 -10.31
N VAL A 99 -5.89 2.15 -10.78
CA VAL A 99 -6.12 1.92 -12.22
C VAL A 99 -6.05 3.24 -13.01
N LYS A 100 -6.74 4.29 -12.55
CA LYS A 100 -6.72 5.60 -13.22
C LYS A 100 -5.33 6.22 -13.28
N LEU A 101 -4.56 6.11 -12.20
CA LEU A 101 -3.21 6.66 -12.14
C LEU A 101 -2.26 5.90 -13.07
N HIS A 102 -2.32 4.57 -13.14
CA HIS A 102 -1.54 3.80 -14.12
C HIS A 102 -1.94 4.06 -15.57
N TYR A 103 -3.22 4.39 -15.84
CA TYR A 103 -3.62 4.86 -17.17
C TYR A 103 -3.04 6.24 -17.52
N GLY A 104 -3.03 7.18 -16.56
CA GLY A 104 -2.55 8.54 -16.74
C GLY A 104 -1.03 8.65 -16.80
N PHE A 105 -0.33 7.81 -16.03
CA PHE A 105 1.12 7.78 -15.94
C PHE A 105 1.63 6.45 -16.53
N LYS A 106 1.93 6.44 -17.83
CA LYS A 106 2.39 5.21 -18.51
C LYS A 106 3.86 4.85 -18.22
N ASP A 107 4.66 5.84 -17.83
CA ASP A 107 6.10 5.69 -17.60
C ASP A 107 6.46 5.49 -16.12
N VAL A 108 5.50 5.09 -15.28
CA VAL A 108 5.75 4.80 -13.86
C VAL A 108 5.62 3.31 -13.58
N ALA A 109 6.63 2.77 -12.88
CA ALA A 109 6.63 1.37 -12.47
C ALA A 109 5.72 1.12 -11.26
N SER A 110 5.62 2.10 -10.35
CA SER A 110 4.85 1.97 -9.12
C SER A 110 4.19 3.29 -8.74
N ILE A 111 3.06 3.17 -8.05
CA ILE A 111 2.32 4.25 -7.40
C ILE A 111 2.07 3.80 -5.97
N SER A 112 2.20 4.70 -5.01
CA SER A 112 1.88 4.44 -3.61
C SER A 112 0.85 5.44 -3.10
N SER A 113 -0.03 4.96 -2.23
CA SER A 113 -0.94 5.81 -1.46
C SER A 113 -0.32 6.22 -0.13
N ARG A 114 -0.92 7.25 0.46
CA ARG A 114 -0.69 7.62 1.84
C ARG A 114 -1.63 6.81 2.73
N ASP A 115 -1.08 6.26 3.81
CA ASP A 115 -1.87 5.62 4.86
C ASP A 115 -2.28 6.63 5.94
N VAL A 116 -3.46 6.42 6.50
CA VAL A 116 -4.02 7.22 7.59
C VAL A 116 -4.30 6.28 8.74
N TYR A 117 -3.72 6.57 9.90
CA TYR A 117 -3.94 5.76 11.09
C TYR A 117 -5.37 5.92 11.57
N VAL A 118 -6.04 4.80 11.85
CA VAL A 118 -7.40 4.78 12.38
C VAL A 118 -7.38 4.10 13.75
N ASP A 119 -7.86 4.81 14.76
CA ASP A 119 -8.17 4.24 16.07
C ASP A 119 -9.57 3.61 16.02
N LEU A 120 -9.62 2.28 16.06
CA LEU A 120 -10.88 1.52 16.04
C LEU A 120 -11.72 1.73 17.31
N SER A 121 -11.12 2.13 18.43
CA SER A 121 -11.81 2.30 19.71
C SER A 121 -12.67 3.56 19.70
N ASN A 122 -12.11 4.65 19.17
CA ASN A 122 -12.76 5.95 19.09
C ASN A 122 -13.33 6.27 17.71
N LEU A 123 -13.10 5.41 16.71
CA LEU A 123 -13.44 5.60 15.30
C LEU A 123 -12.93 6.93 14.73
N GLN A 124 -11.70 7.29 15.09
CA GLN A 124 -11.07 8.54 14.70
C GLN A 124 -9.78 8.30 13.93
N THR A 125 -9.49 9.17 12.97
CA THR A 125 -8.20 9.21 12.29
C THR A 125 -7.19 9.95 13.16
N LEU A 126 -5.99 9.40 13.34
CA LEU A 126 -4.91 10.07 14.06
C LEU A 126 -3.88 10.66 13.08
N PRO A 127 -3.31 11.83 13.38
CA PRO A 127 -2.21 12.37 12.60
C PRO A 127 -0.96 11.49 12.77
N ILE A 128 -0.21 11.32 11.68
CA ILE A 128 1.08 10.64 11.69
C ILE A 128 2.21 11.65 11.96
N PRO A 129 3.41 11.21 12.37
CA PRO A 129 4.54 12.12 12.60
C PRO A 129 4.82 13.08 11.43
N ASP A 130 4.54 12.63 10.20
CA ASP A 130 4.69 13.39 8.97
C ASP A 130 3.71 14.56 8.80
N ASP A 131 2.61 14.59 9.56
CA ASP A 131 1.63 15.68 9.55
C ASP A 131 2.05 16.88 10.40
N LYS A 132 3.02 16.70 11.31
CA LYS A 132 3.43 17.72 12.26
C LYS A 132 4.01 18.97 11.56
N PRO A 133 3.56 20.20 11.90
CA PRO A 133 4.04 21.42 11.26
C PRO A 133 5.56 21.57 11.28
N GLU A 134 6.21 21.22 12.39
CA GLU A 134 7.66 21.27 12.55
C GLU A 134 8.39 20.29 11.61
N VAL A 135 7.85 19.09 11.39
CA VAL A 135 8.40 18.11 10.46
C VAL A 135 8.27 18.62 9.03
N ARG A 136 7.15 19.26 8.70
CA ARG A 136 6.90 19.86 7.39
C ARG A 136 7.85 21.03 7.11
N LEU A 137 8.01 21.96 8.05
CA LEU A 137 8.93 23.09 7.93
C LEU A 137 10.39 22.60 7.79
N TYR A 138 10.77 21.59 8.56
CA TYR A 138 12.09 20.97 8.46
C TYR A 138 12.32 20.34 7.07
N ARG A 139 11.35 19.62 6.52
CA ARG A 139 11.42 19.05 5.16
C ARG A 139 11.46 20.12 4.07
N LEU A 140 10.80 21.26 4.27
CA LEU A 140 10.76 22.35 3.30
C LEU A 140 12.07 23.13 3.24
N PHE A 141 12.55 23.59 4.39
CA PHE A 141 13.61 24.61 4.45
C PHE A 141 14.98 24.04 4.76
N VAL A 142 15.06 23.08 5.67
CA VAL A 142 16.34 22.64 6.25
C VAL A 142 16.88 21.41 5.50
N ARG A 143 16.02 20.45 5.19
CA ARG A 143 16.43 19.18 4.59
C ARG A 143 17.06 19.32 3.20
N PRO A 144 16.54 20.14 2.27
CA PRO A 144 17.19 20.30 0.96
C PRO A 144 18.60 20.88 1.05
N TRP A 145 18.90 21.61 2.14
CA TRP A 145 20.23 22.16 2.40
C TRP A 145 21.17 21.12 3.02
N LEU A 146 20.73 20.41 4.06
CA LEU A 146 21.52 19.37 4.75
C LEU A 146 21.75 18.12 3.88
N GLU A 147 20.69 17.67 3.23
CA GLU A 147 20.59 16.39 2.52
C GLU A 147 20.27 16.63 1.05
N GLN A 148 21.23 17.23 0.34
CA GLN A 148 21.05 17.57 -1.08
C GLN A 148 20.78 16.30 -1.92
N PRO A 149 19.83 16.37 -2.87
CA PRO A 149 19.54 15.24 -3.76
C PRO A 149 20.76 14.92 -4.63
N HIS A 150 20.90 13.63 -4.95
CA HIS A 150 21.89 13.16 -5.90
C HIS A 150 21.75 13.92 -7.23
N PRO A 151 22.84 14.35 -7.90
CA PRO A 151 22.76 15.21 -9.07
C PRO A 151 21.88 14.68 -10.20
N LEU A 152 21.87 13.36 -10.41
CA LEU A 152 21.04 12.68 -11.42
C LEU A 152 19.56 12.58 -11.04
N LEU A 153 19.22 12.75 -9.76
CA LEU A 153 17.89 12.52 -9.20
C LEU A 153 17.26 13.80 -8.63
N LYS A 154 17.77 14.98 -9.00
CA LYS A 154 17.28 16.28 -8.51
C LYS A 154 15.77 16.49 -8.71
N LYS A 155 15.18 15.88 -9.75
CA LYS A 155 13.73 15.98 -10.03
C LYS A 155 12.85 15.37 -8.95
N TYR A 156 13.37 14.44 -8.15
CA TYR A 156 12.63 13.72 -7.10
C TYR A 156 12.71 14.40 -5.72
N ARG A 157 13.39 15.54 -5.59
CA ARG A 157 13.66 16.22 -4.30
C ARG A 157 12.43 16.55 -3.46
N LEU A 158 11.25 16.59 -4.08
CA LEU A 158 9.99 16.88 -3.42
C LEU A 158 9.32 15.62 -2.86
N GLY A 159 9.61 14.43 -3.41
CA GLY A 159 9.16 13.12 -2.94
C GLY A 159 10.22 12.41 -2.10
N ILE A 160 10.32 11.09 -2.23
CA ILE A 160 11.42 10.31 -1.65
C ILE A 160 12.59 10.39 -2.63
N TYR A 161 13.80 10.66 -2.15
CA TYR A 161 14.96 10.77 -3.04
C TYR A 161 16.24 10.25 -2.37
N LEU A 162 17.21 9.91 -3.21
CA LEU A 162 18.57 9.59 -2.75
C LEU A 162 19.39 10.87 -2.61
N THR A 163 20.03 11.02 -1.46
CA THR A 163 20.99 12.10 -1.21
C THR A 163 22.29 11.90 -1.99
N LYS A 164 23.17 12.91 -2.03
CA LYS A 164 24.55 12.77 -2.55
C LYS A 164 25.33 11.60 -1.93
N LYS A 165 25.00 11.19 -0.69
CA LYS A 165 25.63 10.07 0.03
C LYS A 165 24.88 8.75 -0.16
N LEU A 166 23.91 8.68 -1.08
CA LEU A 166 23.06 7.51 -1.34
C LEU A 166 22.18 7.07 -0.16
N ASN A 167 21.96 7.94 0.82
CA ASN A 167 20.94 7.74 1.85
C ASN A 167 19.56 8.13 1.32
N VAL A 168 18.51 7.45 1.77
CA VAL A 168 17.11 7.80 1.48
C VAL A 168 16.69 9.00 2.32
N ALA A 169 16.07 10.00 1.70
CA ALA A 169 15.52 11.18 2.35
C ALA A 169 14.08 11.46 1.88
N HIS A 170 13.29 12.12 2.74
CA HIS A 170 11.91 12.49 2.46
C HIS A 170 11.78 13.99 2.22
N GLY A 171 11.32 14.36 1.02
CA GLY A 171 11.04 15.72 0.61
C GLY A 171 9.75 16.28 1.19
N PHE A 172 9.50 17.56 0.87
CA PHE A 172 8.39 18.33 1.45
C PHE A 172 7.00 17.87 1.06
N CYS A 173 6.82 17.39 -0.18
CA CYS A 173 5.49 17.12 -0.69
C CYS A 173 4.87 15.86 -0.03
N ILE A 174 5.67 15.03 0.64
CA ILE A 174 5.18 13.92 1.46
C ILE A 174 4.69 14.46 2.81
N PRO A 175 3.42 14.25 3.20
CA PRO A 175 2.41 13.37 2.58
C PRO A 175 1.23 14.12 1.91
N ASN A 176 1.41 15.38 1.52
CA ASN A 176 0.30 16.31 1.22
C ASN A 176 0.03 16.55 -0.28
N HIS A 177 1.00 16.24 -1.14
CA HIS A 177 0.87 16.45 -2.58
C HIS A 177 1.25 15.18 -3.34
N ILE A 178 0.84 15.10 -4.60
CA ILE A 178 1.33 14.05 -5.50
C ILE A 178 2.83 14.28 -5.70
N CYS A 179 3.62 13.29 -5.33
CA CYS A 179 5.07 13.35 -5.39
C CYS A 179 5.61 12.28 -6.33
N TYR A 180 6.70 12.59 -7.00
CA TYR A 180 7.51 11.59 -7.68
C TYR A 180 8.67 11.21 -6.76
N SER A 181 8.90 9.90 -6.61
CA SER A 181 10.01 9.30 -5.88
C SER A 181 10.79 8.35 -6.77
#